data_AF-A0A951S8R8-F1
#
_entry.id   AF-A0A951S8R8-F1
#
_cell.length_a   1.000
_cell.length_b   1.000
_cell.length_c   1.000
_cell.angle_alpha   90.00
_cell.angle_beta   90.00
_cell.angle_gamma   90.00
#
_symmetry.space_group_name_H-M   'P 1'
#
loop_
_entity.id
_entity.type
_entity.pdbx_description
1 polymer ?
#
loop_
_entity_poly.entity_id
_entity_poly.type
_entity_poly.pdbx_seq_one_letter_code
_entity_poly.pdbx_strand_id
1 'polypeptide(L)'
;MKSIKFLTYILVLSTLIFTSCKEEEKDEIKPITPVTPTDSIPANYTKVGEAYLIGTSIKAVVYTDGQILSRYTNLYTALYDSATNTRVTEGVLTKTP
;
A
#
# COMPACT_ATOMS: atom_id res chain seq x y z
N MET A 1 29.21 -38.03 -35.55
CA MET A 1 29.57 -36.63 -35.20
C MET A 1 28.38 -35.66 -35.03
N LYS A 2 27.11 -36.06 -35.28
CA LYS A 2 25.94 -35.18 -35.11
C LYS A 2 25.44 -35.07 -33.66
N SER A 3 25.65 -36.12 -32.85
CA SER A 3 25.22 -36.22 -31.44
C SER A 3 26.05 -35.40 -30.45
N ILE A 4 27.33 -35.12 -30.74
CA ILE A 4 28.21 -34.33 -29.86
C ILE A 4 27.82 -32.85 -29.87
N LYS A 5 27.42 -32.32 -31.03
CA LYS A 5 26.94 -30.94 -31.17
C LYS A 5 25.60 -30.71 -30.46
N PHE A 6 24.75 -31.75 -30.41
CA PHE A 6 23.46 -31.68 -29.71
C PHE A 6 23.63 -31.66 -28.18
N LEU A 7 24.60 -32.42 -27.66
CA LEU A 7 24.93 -32.44 -26.24
C LEU A 7 25.46 -31.08 -25.73
N THR A 8 26.20 -30.35 -26.59
CA THR A 8 26.73 -29.01 -26.26
C THR A 8 25.62 -27.95 -26.19
N TYR A 9 24.58 -28.06 -27.03
CA TYR A 9 23.44 -27.14 -26.98
C TYR A 9 22.59 -27.29 -25.71
N ILE A 10 22.41 -28.52 -25.22
CA ILE A 10 21.65 -28.78 -23.99
C ILE A 10 22.41 -28.24 -22.76
N LEU A 11 23.73 -28.33 -22.76
CA LEU A 11 24.57 -27.82 -21.66
C LEU A 11 24.56 -26.28 -21.58
N VAL A 12 24.49 -25.58 -22.71
CA VAL A 12 24.41 -24.11 -22.73
C VAL A 12 23.01 -23.61 -22.35
N LEU A 13 21.96 -24.40 -22.60
CA LEU A 13 20.60 -24.03 -22.26
C LEU A 13 20.30 -24.16 -20.75
N SER A 14 20.96 -25.07 -20.03
CA SER A 14 20.72 -25.27 -18.59
C SER A 14 21.31 -24.18 -17.69
N THR A 15 22.35 -23.46 -18.15
CA THR A 15 22.97 -22.36 -17.37
C THR A 15 22.17 -21.05 -17.44
N LEU A 16 21.25 -20.92 -18.40
CA LEU A 16 20.41 -19.72 -18.58
C LEU A 16 19.17 -19.69 -17.68
N ILE A 17 18.82 -20.80 -17.01
CA ILE A 17 17.57 -20.93 -16.23
C ILE A 17 17.74 -20.50 -14.77
N PHE A 18 18.98 -20.33 -14.28
CA PHE A 18 19.27 -19.96 -12.89
C PHE A 18 19.42 -18.45 -12.64
N THR A 19 19.25 -17.60 -13.65
CA THR A 19 19.42 -16.13 -13.51
C THR A 19 18.12 -15.38 -13.19
N SER A 20 16.99 -16.08 -13.04
CA SER A 20 15.67 -15.45 -12.86
C SER A 20 14.99 -15.71 -11.51
N CYS A 21 15.76 -15.82 -10.44
CA CYS A 21 15.27 -15.47 -9.11
C CYS A 21 15.95 -14.16 -8.71
N LYS A 22 15.34 -13.03 -9.07
CA LYS A 22 15.59 -11.79 -8.35
C LYS A 22 14.95 -11.97 -6.99
N GLU A 23 15.78 -12.13 -5.96
CA GLU A 23 15.33 -12.01 -4.59
C GLU A 23 14.78 -10.59 -4.46
N GLU A 24 13.47 -10.47 -4.22
CA GLU A 24 12.88 -9.17 -3.91
C GLU A 24 13.53 -8.72 -2.61
N GLU A 25 14.31 -7.65 -2.73
CA GLU A 25 14.86 -6.89 -1.61
C GLU A 25 13.70 -6.65 -0.65
N LYS A 26 13.75 -7.29 0.52
CA LYS A 26 12.78 -7.03 1.58
C LYS A 26 12.98 -5.56 1.91
N ASP A 27 12.11 -4.71 1.39
CA ASP A 27 11.95 -3.35 1.86
C ASP A 27 11.85 -3.43 3.38
N GLU A 28 12.93 -3.05 4.07
CA GLU A 28 12.90 -2.88 5.50
C GLU A 28 11.74 -1.93 5.77
N ILE A 29 10.68 -2.44 6.42
CA ILE A 29 9.57 -1.63 6.91
C ILE A 29 10.18 -0.69 7.93
N LYS A 30 10.66 0.47 7.47
CA LYS A 30 11.13 1.52 8.35
C LYS A 30 9.98 1.84 9.30
N PRO A 31 10.20 1.84 10.63
CA PRO A 31 9.19 2.29 11.56
C PRO A 31 8.69 3.65 11.12
N ILE A 32 7.39 3.74 10.87
CA ILE A 32 6.72 5.00 10.52
C ILE A 32 6.92 5.91 11.73
N THR A 33 7.81 6.89 11.62
CA THR A 33 7.95 7.93 12.65
C THR A 33 6.57 8.60 12.77
N PRO A 34 5.96 8.68 13.96
CA PRO A 34 4.68 9.34 14.12
C PRO A 34 4.79 10.78 13.61
N VAL A 35 4.11 11.07 12.50
CA VAL A 35 3.99 12.44 12.02
C VAL A 35 3.03 13.16 12.96
N THR A 36 3.40 14.36 13.40
CA THR A 36 2.49 15.25 14.11
C THR A 36 1.23 15.40 13.25
N PRO A 37 0.02 15.16 13.80
CA PRO A 37 -1.21 15.31 13.04
C PRO A 37 -1.25 16.72 12.46
N THR A 38 -1.12 16.83 11.15
CA THR A 38 -1.37 18.07 10.43
C THR A 38 -2.87 18.21 10.29
N ASP A 39 -3.43 19.37 10.64
CA ASP A 39 -4.88 19.59 10.62
C ASP A 39 -5.50 19.44 9.22
N SER A 40 -4.72 19.74 8.16
CA SER A 40 -5.16 19.66 6.78
C SER A 40 -4.83 18.33 6.09
N ILE A 41 -5.75 17.85 5.24
CA ILE A 41 -5.48 16.78 4.27
C ILE A 41 -4.56 17.35 3.17
N PRO A 42 -3.47 16.66 2.78
CA PRO A 42 -2.61 17.13 1.70
C PRO A 42 -3.36 17.29 0.38
N ALA A 43 -3.04 18.34 -0.38
CA ALA A 43 -3.76 18.69 -1.61
C ALA A 43 -3.68 17.63 -2.72
N ASN A 44 -2.68 16.75 -2.68
CA ASN A 44 -2.50 15.66 -3.65
C ASN A 44 -3.32 14.40 -3.31
N TYR A 45 -4.12 14.42 -2.25
CA TYR A 45 -4.92 13.26 -1.85
C TYR A 45 -6.28 13.27 -2.54
N THR A 46 -6.68 12.11 -3.06
CA THR A 46 -7.98 11.92 -3.70
C THR A 46 -8.93 11.21 -2.74
N LYS A 47 -10.13 11.75 -2.54
CA LYS A 47 -11.19 11.07 -1.78
C LYS A 47 -11.69 9.85 -2.56
N VAL A 48 -11.60 8.68 -1.92
CA VAL A 48 -12.08 7.40 -2.47
C VAL A 48 -13.53 7.15 -2.05
N GLY A 49 -13.88 7.51 -0.83
CA GLY A 49 -15.22 7.28 -0.29
C GLY A 49 -15.37 7.80 1.13
N GLU A 50 -16.57 7.63 1.67
CA GLU A 50 -16.88 7.94 3.07
C GLU A 50 -17.89 6.94 3.64
N ALA A 51 -17.85 6.78 4.96
CA ALA A 51 -18.78 5.95 5.71
C ALA A 51 -19.07 6.60 7.07
N TYR A 52 -20.25 6.30 7.62
CA TYR A 52 -20.67 6.76 8.94
C TYR A 52 -20.53 5.63 9.95
N LEU A 53 -19.89 5.91 11.09
CA LEU A 53 -19.70 4.94 12.16
C LEU A 53 -20.99 4.84 12.98
N ILE A 54 -21.63 3.67 12.93
CA ILE A 54 -22.88 3.40 13.64
C ILE A 54 -22.69 3.61 15.15
N GLY A 55 -23.66 4.28 15.79
CA GLY A 55 -23.62 4.55 17.23
C GLY A 55 -22.69 5.69 17.64
N THR A 56 -22.14 6.43 16.68
CA THR A 56 -21.28 7.60 16.93
C THR A 56 -21.68 8.76 16.03
N SER A 57 -21.26 9.97 16.38
CA SER A 57 -21.35 11.12 15.49
C SER A 57 -20.16 11.21 14.53
N ILE A 58 -19.45 10.12 14.23
CA ILE A 58 -18.22 10.13 13.44
C ILE A 58 -18.47 9.67 12.00
N LYS A 59 -17.91 10.42 11.05
CA LYS A 59 -17.75 10.07 9.64
C LYS A 59 -16.30 9.74 9.35
N ALA A 60 -16.04 8.55 8.82
CA ALA A 60 -14.74 8.20 8.27
C ALA A 60 -14.70 8.57 6.79
N VAL A 61 -13.65 9.27 6.37
CA VAL A 61 -13.38 9.58 4.97
C VAL A 61 -12.08 8.91 4.58
N VAL A 62 -12.13 8.15 3.48
CA VAL A 62 -11.00 7.39 2.94
C VAL A 62 -10.39 8.16 1.78
N TYR A 63 -9.08 8.30 1.80
CA TYR A 63 -8.26 8.98 0.81
C TYR A 63 -7.19 8.04 0.25
N THR A 64 -6.66 8.38 -0.91
CA THR A 64 -5.45 7.81 -1.49
C THR A 64 -4.48 8.93 -1.87
N ASP A 65 -3.18 8.66 -1.88
CA ASP A 65 -2.10 9.60 -2.22
C ASP A 65 -1.88 9.77 -3.74
N GLY A 66 -2.81 9.31 -4.59
CA GLY A 66 -2.72 9.45 -6.04
C GLY A 66 -3.97 8.98 -6.79
N GLN A 67 -3.77 8.51 -8.03
CA GLN A 67 -4.84 7.86 -8.81
C GLN A 67 -5.04 6.43 -8.33
N ILE A 68 -6.30 5.98 -8.31
CA ILE A 68 -6.62 4.58 -8.02
C ILE A 68 -6.14 3.73 -9.20
N LEU A 69 -5.00 3.08 -9.02
CA LEU A 69 -4.47 2.12 -9.98
C LEU A 69 -4.98 0.72 -9.64
N SER A 70 -4.96 -0.20 -10.61
CA SER A 70 -5.39 -1.61 -10.46
C SER A 70 -4.50 -2.46 -9.53
N ARG A 71 -3.59 -1.84 -8.79
CA ARG A 71 -2.60 -2.47 -7.89
C ARG A 71 -2.83 -2.03 -6.45
N TYR A 72 -1.99 -2.53 -5.55
CA TYR A 72 -1.94 -2.09 -4.17
C TYR A 72 -1.80 -0.56 -4.11
N THR A 73 -2.77 0.06 -3.45
CA THR A 73 -2.87 1.51 -3.30
C THR A 73 -2.94 1.82 -1.82
N ASN A 74 -2.15 2.79 -1.36
CA ASN A 74 -2.20 3.22 0.03
C ASN A 74 -3.53 3.93 0.30
N LEU A 75 -4.22 3.45 1.34
CA LEU A 75 -5.45 4.06 1.83
C LEU A 75 -5.15 4.77 3.15
N TYR A 76 -5.57 6.03 3.22
CA TYR A 76 -5.47 6.86 4.40
C TYR A 76 -6.89 7.15 4.88
N THR A 77 -7.11 7.10 6.19
CA THR A 77 -8.42 7.39 6.77
C THR A 77 -8.31 8.61 7.67
N ALA A 78 -9.25 9.54 7.52
CA ALA A 78 -9.44 10.62 8.46
C ALA A 78 -10.85 10.57 9.03
N LEU A 79 -10.96 10.81 10.33
CA LEU A 79 -12.23 10.84 11.04
C LEU A 79 -12.70 12.28 11.20
N TYR A 80 -14.01 12.48 11.07
CA TYR A 80 -14.66 13.78 11.17
C TYR A 80 -15.89 13.67 12.04
N ASP A 81 -16.23 14.73 12.75
CA ASP A 81 -17.58 14.90 13.27
C ASP A 81 -18.55 15.03 12.09
N SER A 82 -19.58 14.18 12.07
CA SER A 82 -20.57 14.08 10.99
C SER A 82 -21.49 15.30 10.90
N ALA A 83 -21.69 16.05 11.98
CA ALA A 83 -22.52 17.24 12.02
C ALA A 83 -21.74 18.50 11.62
N THR A 84 -20.52 18.66 12.11
CA THR A 84 -19.72 19.88 11.90
C THR A 84 -18.67 19.76 10.79
N ASN A 85 -18.40 18.55 10.29
CA ASN A 85 -17.28 18.24 9.41
C ASN A 85 -15.90 18.65 9.98
N THR A 86 -15.79 18.82 11.30
CA THR A 86 -14.50 19.08 11.96
C THR A 86 -13.71 17.79 12.06
N ARG A 87 -12.41 17.82 11.77
CA ARG A 87 -11.55 16.64 11.84
C ARG A 87 -11.30 16.24 13.29
N VAL A 88 -11.41 14.95 13.58
CA VAL A 88 -11.04 14.35 14.84
C VAL A 88 -9.55 13.98 14.77
N THR A 89 -8.72 14.68 15.53
CA THR A 89 -7.26 14.48 15.60
C THR A 89 -6.82 13.69 16.83
N GLU A 90 -7.68 13.61 17.84
CA GLU A 90 -7.44 12.87 19.08
C GLU A 90 -8.48 11.76 19.25
N GLY A 91 -8.01 10.53 19.44
CA GLY A 91 -8.87 9.36 19.64
C GLY A 91 -8.05 8.07 19.73
N VAL A 92 -8.55 7.10 20.49
CA VAL A 92 -7.92 5.78 20.62
C VAL A 92 -8.57 4.84 19.60
N LEU A 93 -7.81 4.46 18.56
CA LEU A 93 -8.20 3.41 17.64
C LEU A 93 -7.53 2.10 18.07
N THR A 94 -8.33 1.14 18.53
CA THR A 94 -7.85 -0.21 18.82
C THR A 94 -8.15 -1.11 17.62
N LYS A 95 -7.11 -1.62 16.95
CA LYS A 95 -7.27 -2.66 15.93
C LYS A 95 -7.30 -4.02 16.64
N THR A 96 -8.44 -4.69 16.60
CA THR A 96 -8.52 -6.12 16.95
C THR A 96 -8.30 -6.93 15.67
N PRO A 97 -7.34 -7.85 15.61
CA PRO A 97 -7.12 -8.72 14.45
C PRO A 97 -8.27 -9.69 14.21
#